data_AF-A0A4Q7CIK6-F1
#
_entry.id   AF-A0A4Q7CIK6-F1
#
_cell.length_a   1.000
_cell.length_b   1.000
_cell.length_c   1.000
_cell.angle_alpha   90.00
_cell.angle_beta   90.00
_cell.angle_gamma   90.00
#
_symmetry.space_group_name_H-M   'P 1'
#
loop_
_entity.id
_entity.type
_entity.pdbx_description
1 polymer ?
#
loop_
_entity_poly.entity_id
_entity_poly.type
_entity_poly.pdbx_seq_one_letter_code
_entity_poly.pdbx_strand_id
1 'polypeptide(L)'
;AGQTLYNITSRVLKGLEAGIKAEKPGMILVHGDTMTTFASALAAFYNQVAIGHVEAGLRTWSKYSPYPEEMHRQMVSSLADIHSAPTA
;
A
#
# COMPACT_ATOMS: atom_id res chain seq x y z
N ALA A 1 -12.79 20.41 -9.33
CA ALA A 1 -12.49 20.22 -7.89
C ALA A 1 -11.45 19.11 -7.76
N GLY A 2 -10.29 19.37 -7.16
CA GLY A 2 -9.18 18.41 -7.06
C GLY A 2 -9.46 17.29 -6.05
N GLN A 3 -9.06 16.06 -6.37
CA GLN A 3 -9.13 14.94 -5.43
C GLN A 3 -8.07 15.15 -4.33
N THR A 4 -8.49 15.10 -3.06
CA THR A 4 -7.56 15.14 -1.92
C THR A 4 -6.99 13.74 -1.66
N LEU A 5 -5.87 13.65 -0.95
CA LEU A 5 -5.32 12.37 -0.48
C LEU A 5 -6.36 11.60 0.34
N TYR A 6 -7.10 12.29 1.22
CA TYR A 6 -8.20 11.70 2.00
C TYR A 6 -9.28 11.04 1.13
N ASN A 7 -9.69 11.71 0.05
CA ASN A 7 -10.71 11.18 -0.85
C ASN A 7 -10.22 9.94 -1.58
N ILE A 8 -8.97 9.94 -2.04
CA ILE A 8 -8.37 8.80 -2.74
C ILE A 8 -8.23 7.62 -1.78
N THR A 9 -7.67 7.82 -0.59
CA THR A 9 -7.51 6.76 0.43
C THR A 9 -8.86 6.11 0.76
N SER A 10 -9.86 6.93 1.10
CA SER A 10 -11.17 6.43 1.52
C SER A 10 -11.85 5.61 0.43
N ARG A 11 -11.74 6.05 -0.83
CA ARG A 11 -12.31 5.32 -1.97
C ARG A 11 -11.61 3.99 -2.21
N VAL A 12 -10.28 3.95 -2.19
CA VAL A 12 -9.51 2.72 -2.40
C VAL A 12 -9.78 1.73 -1.27
N LEU A 13 -9.73 2.18 -0.02
CA LEU A 13 -9.93 1.32 1.16
C LEU A 13 -11.32 0.64 1.14
N LYS A 14 -12.38 1.42 0.91
CA LYS A 14 -13.76 0.89 0.84
C LYS A 14 -13.98 -0.01 -0.38
N GLY A 15 -13.42 0.37 -1.53
CA GLY A 15 -13.54 -0.43 -2.76
C GLY A 15 -12.84 -1.79 -2.63
N LEU A 16 -11.64 -1.82 -2.07
CA LEU A 16 -10.89 -3.06 -1.88
C LEU A 16 -11.48 -3.95 -0.80
N GLU A 17 -12.05 -3.42 0.28
CA GLU A 17 -12.75 -4.25 1.27
C GLU A 17 -13.83 -5.11 0.61
N ALA A 18 -14.64 -4.53 -0.27
CA ALA A 18 -15.68 -5.26 -0.99
C ALA A 18 -15.09 -6.35 -1.90
N GLY A 19 -14.05 -6.02 -2.67
CA GLY A 19 -13.36 -6.97 -3.55
C GLY A 19 -12.69 -8.13 -2.79
N ILE A 20 -12.02 -7.84 -1.67
CA ILE A 20 -11.36 -8.84 -0.83
C ILE A 20 -12.38 -9.83 -0.25
N LYS A 21 -13.52 -9.32 0.25
CA LYS A 21 -14.58 -10.18 0.82
C LYS A 21 -15.23 -11.08 -0.23
N ALA A 22 -15.34 -10.60 -1.47
CA ALA A 22 -15.91 -11.35 -2.58
C ALA A 22 -14.93 -12.43 -3.09
N GLU A 23 -13.69 -12.05 -3.40
CA GLU A 23 -12.72 -12.91 -4.06
C GLU A 23 -11.92 -13.80 -3.10
N LYS A 24 -11.83 -13.42 -1.82
CA LYS A 24 -11.06 -14.12 -0.77
C LYS A 24 -9.65 -14.51 -1.22
N PRO A 25 -8.84 -13.53 -1.69
CA PRO A 25 -7.49 -13.84 -2.16
C PRO A 25 -6.62 -14.37 -1.02
N GLY A 26 -5.75 -15.33 -1.32
CA GLY A 26 -4.72 -15.78 -0.37
C GLY A 26 -3.63 -14.74 -0.13
N MET A 27 -3.42 -13.81 -1.07
CA MET A 27 -2.43 -12.74 -0.99
C MET A 27 -2.83 -11.57 -1.89
N ILE A 28 -2.46 -10.35 -1.50
CA ILE A 28 -2.53 -9.14 -2.33
C ILE A 28 -1.12 -8.65 -2.63
N LEU A 29 -0.86 -8.36 -3.91
CA LEU A 29 0.38 -7.73 -4.36
C LEU A 29 0.18 -6.23 -4.53
N VAL A 30 1.07 -5.44 -3.93
CA VAL A 30 1.09 -3.98 -4.06
C VAL A 30 2.45 -3.53 -4.60
N HIS A 31 2.49 -2.43 -5.34
CA HIS A 31 3.69 -1.97 -6.04
C HIS A 31 4.12 -0.56 -5.63
N GLY A 32 5.41 -0.33 -5.37
CA GLY A 32 5.98 1.00 -5.19
C GLY A 32 5.50 1.73 -3.94
N ASP A 33 5.10 3.00 -4.08
CA ASP A 33 4.97 3.96 -2.98
C ASP A 33 3.75 4.90 -3.10
N THR A 34 2.81 4.56 -3.97
CA THR A 34 1.64 5.41 -4.24
C THR A 34 0.60 5.35 -3.11
N MET A 35 -0.33 6.31 -3.10
CA MET A 35 -1.51 6.27 -2.23
C MET A 35 -2.29 4.96 -2.34
N THR A 36 -2.45 4.44 -3.56
CA THR A 36 -3.14 3.17 -3.80
C THR A 36 -2.40 2.01 -3.15
N THR A 37 -1.07 1.98 -3.24
CA THR A 37 -0.21 0.97 -2.62
C THR A 37 -0.46 0.90 -1.12
N PHE A 38 -0.40 2.06 -0.45
CA PHE A 38 -0.64 2.14 0.99
C PHE A 38 -2.08 1.76 1.37
N ALA A 39 -3.08 2.34 0.71
CA ALA A 39 -4.48 2.05 1.03
C ALA A 39 -4.85 0.57 0.78
N SER A 40 -4.24 -0.05 -0.23
CA SER A 40 -4.47 -1.47 -0.55
C SER A 40 -3.82 -2.40 0.47
N ALA A 41 -2.59 -2.11 0.89
CA ALA A 41 -1.93 -2.85 1.96
C ALA A 41 -2.71 -2.74 3.27
N LEU A 42 -3.24 -1.55 3.59
CA LEU A 42 -4.06 -1.36 4.78
C LEU A 42 -5.39 -2.13 4.71
N ALA A 43 -6.04 -2.16 3.55
CA ALA A 43 -7.27 -2.96 3.33
C ALA A 43 -7.00 -4.46 3.52
N ALA A 44 -5.89 -4.96 2.96
CA ALA A 44 -5.47 -6.35 3.10
C ALA A 44 -5.19 -6.70 4.56
N PHE A 45 -4.46 -5.85 5.27
CA PHE A 45 -4.16 -6.00 6.70
C PHE A 45 -5.43 -6.09 7.55
N TYR A 46 -6.40 -5.19 7.35
CA TYR A 46 -7.68 -5.23 8.07
C TYR A 46 -8.49 -6.50 7.82
N ASN A 47 -8.31 -7.14 6.67
CA ASN A 47 -8.98 -8.40 6.31
C ASN A 47 -8.09 -9.63 6.56
N GLN A 48 -6.94 -9.47 7.21
CA GLN A 48 -6.00 -10.56 7.53
C GLN A 48 -5.53 -11.35 6.29
N VAL A 49 -5.37 -10.66 5.15
CA VAL A 49 -4.85 -11.23 3.91
C VAL A 49 -3.36 -10.92 3.81
N ALA A 50 -2.56 -11.91 3.39
CA ALA A 50 -1.12 -11.74 3.22
C ALA A 50 -0.79 -10.67 2.16
N ILE A 51 0.34 -9.97 2.33
CA ILE A 51 0.73 -8.82 1.52
C ILE A 51 2.13 -9.04 0.93
N GLY A 52 2.24 -8.95 -0.40
CA GLY A 52 3.52 -8.88 -1.11
C GLY A 52 3.80 -7.46 -1.61
N HIS A 53 4.91 -6.86 -1.19
CA HIS A 53 5.33 -5.54 -1.64
C HIS A 53 6.38 -5.66 -2.75
N VAL A 54 5.97 -5.37 -3.98
CA VAL A 54 6.84 -5.25 -5.16
C VAL A 54 7.47 -3.87 -5.19
N GLU A 55 8.75 -3.80 -5.55
CA GLU A 55 9.56 -2.58 -5.47
C GLU A 55 9.76 -2.12 -4.01
N ALA A 56 9.94 -3.08 -3.10
CA ALA A 56 10.11 -2.79 -1.68
C ALA A 56 11.48 -2.17 -1.37
N GLY A 57 11.55 -1.38 -0.29
CA GLY A 57 12.83 -1.06 0.36
C GLY A 57 13.58 0.20 -0.11
N LEU A 58 13.19 0.89 -1.18
CA LEU A 58 13.79 2.21 -1.52
C LEU A 58 13.55 3.22 -0.39
N ARG A 59 14.51 4.10 -0.08
CA ARG A 59 14.38 5.07 1.03
C ARG A 59 15.12 6.38 0.75
N THR A 60 14.51 7.49 1.14
CA THR A 60 15.21 8.78 1.34
C THR A 60 15.41 9.11 2.81
N TRP A 61 14.64 8.47 3.71
CA TRP A 61 14.54 8.79 5.14
C TRP A 61 14.12 10.24 5.44
N SER A 62 13.61 10.96 4.43
CA SER A 62 13.06 12.31 4.57
C SER A 62 11.54 12.25 4.48
N LYS A 63 10.87 12.36 5.62
CA LYS A 63 9.41 12.19 5.76
C LYS A 63 8.58 12.98 4.75
N TYR A 64 9.02 14.17 4.40
CA TYR A 64 8.31 15.08 3.49
C TYR A 64 8.99 15.22 2.13
N SER A 65 9.90 14.31 1.77
CA SER A 65 10.57 14.33 0.45
C SER A 65 11.09 12.94 0.05
N PRO A 66 10.51 12.30 -0.98
CA PRO A 66 9.30 12.70 -1.71
C PRO A 66 8.02 12.60 -0.84
N TYR A 67 7.12 13.56 -1.00
CA TYR A 67 5.85 13.63 -0.26
C TYR A 67 4.67 13.25 -1.15
N PRO A 68 3.80 12.30 -0.72
CA PRO A 68 3.82 11.52 0.52
C PRO A 68 4.55 10.16 0.45
N GLU A 69 5.24 9.88 -0.65
CA GLU A 69 5.69 8.55 -1.05
C GLU A 69 6.66 7.91 -0.04
N GLU A 70 7.55 8.69 0.59
CA GLU A 70 8.47 8.15 1.60
C GLU A 70 7.74 7.50 2.80
N MET A 71 6.64 8.10 3.25
CA MET A 71 5.86 7.51 4.34
C MET A 71 5.04 6.32 3.88
N HIS A 72 4.51 6.33 2.65
CA HIS A 72 3.78 5.17 2.13
C HIS A 72 4.66 3.93 2.06
N ARG A 73 5.84 4.01 1.44
CA ARG A 73 6.72 2.86 1.29
C ARG A 73 7.19 2.32 2.65
N GLN A 74 7.42 3.19 3.63
CA GLN A 74 7.79 2.76 4.98
C GLN A 74 6.63 2.05 5.68
N MET A 75 5.41 2.60 5.64
CA MET A 75 4.24 1.98 6.25
C MET A 75 3.89 0.65 5.56
N VAL A 76 3.93 0.57 4.24
CA VAL A 76 3.68 -0.67 3.49
C VAL A 76 4.72 -1.74 3.85
N SER A 77 6.00 -1.37 3.98
CA SER A 77 7.03 -2.32 4.40
C SER A 77 6.77 -2.93 5.78
N SER A 78 6.15 -2.18 6.72
CA SER A 78 5.76 -2.72 8.02
C SER A 78 4.54 -3.65 7.98
N LEU A 79 3.71 -3.54 6.93
CA LEU A 79 2.53 -4.38 6.75
C LEU A 79 2.80 -5.62 5.89
N ALA A 80 3.81 -5.58 5.02
CA ALA A 80 4.10 -6.64 4.07
C ALA A 80 4.72 -7.88 4.70
N ASP A 81 4.26 -9.05 4.27
CA ASP A 81 4.80 -10.37 4.64
C ASP A 81 5.95 -10.79 3.71
N ILE A 82 5.94 -10.30 2.46
CA ILE A 82 6.98 -10.55 1.46
C ILE A 82 7.45 -9.23 0.87
N HIS A 83 8.76 -9.04 0.79
CA HIS A 83 9.40 -7.87 0.17
C HIS A 83 10.18 -8.29 -1.07
N SER A 84 9.64 -7.98 -2.24
CA SER A 84 10.35 -8.11 -3.52
C SER A 84 11.14 -6.84 -3.78
N ALA A 85 12.26 -6.71 -3.09
CA ALA A 85 13.15 -5.56 -3.18
C ALA A 85 13.97 -5.60 -4.48
N PRO A 86 14.00 -4.52 -5.27
CA PRO A 86 14.95 -4.38 -6.35
C PRO A 86 16.32 -4.04 -5.74
N THR A 87 17.39 -4.38 -6.45
CA THR A 87 18.74 -3.90 -6.11
C THR A 87 19.27 -3.02 -7.23
N ALA A 88 20.32 -2.26 -6.92
CA ALA A 88 21.18 -1.67 -7.95
C ALA A 88 21.88 -2.76 -8.78
#